data_AF-A0A3A8P2M5-F1
#
_entry.id   AF-A0A3A8P2M5-F1
#
_cell.length_a   1.000
_cell.length_b   1.000
_cell.length_c   1.000
_cell.angle_alpha   90.00
_cell.angle_beta   90.00
_cell.angle_gamma   90.00
#
_symmetry.space_group_name_H-M   'P 1'
#
loop_
_entity.id
_entity.type
_entity.pdbx_description
1 polymer ?
#
loop_
_entity_poly.entity_id
_entity_poly.type
_entity_poly.pdbx_seq_one_letter_code
_entity_poly.pdbx_strand_id
1 'polypeptide(L)'
;MGTVENVDLSATRPSEYLREGLLSPEGKPREGLNGQHSLGMAHRLKGEGTPQATVLELLESLRKASERLIPKDADNTPLKEASRKALETAWSASGPTGTGVLGELRAAVLPLVKDTRTLAAMLLHVERIARQLGLVSTAPPPLPRA
;
A
#
# COMPACT_ATOMS: atom_id res chain seq x y z
N MET A 1 -7.75 5.05 34.47
CA MET A 1 -7.19 3.82 33.89
C MET A 1 -7.69 3.73 32.47
N GLY A 2 -6.88 4.12 31.48
CA GLY A 2 -7.23 3.89 30.08
C GLY A 2 -7.02 2.41 29.79
N THR A 3 -8.09 1.71 29.43
CA THR A 3 -7.97 0.38 28.82
C THR A 3 -7.08 0.54 27.59
N VAL A 4 -5.90 -0.08 27.62
CA VAL A 4 -5.09 -0.27 26.42
C VAL A 4 -5.91 -1.22 25.56
N GLU A 5 -6.76 -0.68 24.69
CA GLU A 5 -7.42 -1.47 23.66
C GLU A 5 -6.31 -2.07 22.80
N ASN A 6 -6.15 -3.39 22.87
CA ASN A 6 -5.34 -4.11 21.93
C ASN A 6 -5.97 -3.89 20.55
N VAL A 7 -5.35 -3.04 19.75
CA VAL A 7 -5.74 -2.83 18.37
C VAL A 7 -5.52 -4.14 17.61
N ASP A 8 -6.60 -4.77 17.17
CA ASP A 8 -6.52 -5.91 16.27
C ASP A 8 -6.11 -5.43 14.86
N LEU A 9 -4.80 -5.50 14.60
CA LEU A 9 -4.22 -5.14 13.32
C LEU A 9 -4.70 -6.05 12.17
N SER A 10 -5.18 -7.27 12.46
CA SER A 10 -5.69 -8.21 11.46
C SER A 10 -7.06 -7.82 10.89
N ALA A 11 -7.80 -6.96 11.61
CA ALA A 11 -9.08 -6.42 11.17
C ALA A 11 -8.94 -5.27 10.15
N THR A 12 -7.73 -4.73 9.92
CA THR A 12 -7.51 -3.57 9.04
C THR A 12 -8.09 -3.78 7.65
N ARG A 13 -9.09 -2.97 7.24
CA ARG A 13 -9.67 -3.01 5.88
C ARG A 13 -9.32 -1.74 5.08
N PRO A 14 -8.73 -1.88 3.88
CA PRO A 14 -8.45 -0.75 2.99
C PRO A 14 -9.64 0.16 2.72
N SER A 15 -10.82 -0.41 2.52
CA SER A 15 -12.06 0.35 2.28
C SER A 15 -12.44 1.27 3.43
N GLU A 16 -12.08 0.92 4.66
CA GLU A 16 -12.41 1.71 5.85
C GLU A 16 -11.44 2.87 6.03
N TYR A 17 -10.13 2.58 6.05
CA TYR A 17 -9.15 3.64 6.32
C TYR A 17 -8.84 4.53 5.11
N LEU A 18 -9.13 4.08 3.88
CA LEU A 18 -9.00 4.89 2.67
C LEU A 18 -10.27 5.66 2.31
N ARG A 19 -11.37 5.54 3.09
CA ARG A 19 -12.64 6.22 2.83
C ARG A 19 -12.48 7.72 2.63
N GLU A 20 -11.53 8.33 3.35
CA GLU A 20 -11.27 9.76 3.30
C GLU A 20 -10.16 10.16 2.31
N GLY A 21 -9.71 9.22 1.46
CA GLY A 21 -8.70 9.43 0.45
C GLY A 21 -7.27 9.14 0.90
N LEU A 22 -6.31 9.40 0.00
CA LEU A 22 -4.88 9.15 0.23
C LEU A 22 -4.16 10.32 0.91
N LEU A 23 -4.72 11.52 0.79
CA LEU A 23 -4.14 12.76 1.29
C LEU A 23 -5.01 13.34 2.41
N SER A 24 -4.35 14.00 3.35
CA SER A 24 -4.94 14.90 4.34
C SER A 24 -5.46 16.19 3.66
N PRO A 25 -6.28 17.00 4.34
CA PRO A 25 -6.68 18.32 3.86
C PRO A 25 -5.48 19.23 3.49
N GLU A 26 -4.34 19.06 4.16
CA GLU A 26 -3.10 19.79 3.90
C GLU A 26 -2.32 19.24 2.69
N GLY A 27 -2.84 18.22 2.02
CA GLY A 27 -2.23 17.60 0.84
C GLY A 27 -1.02 16.71 1.17
N LYS A 28 -0.84 16.30 2.42
CA LYS A 28 0.19 15.35 2.85
C LYS A 28 -0.38 13.92 2.85
N PRO A 29 0.42 12.87 2.58
CA PRO A 29 -0.03 11.50 2.79
C PRO A 29 -0.55 11.31 4.22
N ARG A 30 -1.75 10.71 4.35
CA ARG A 30 -2.39 10.55 5.67
C ARG A 30 -1.53 9.73 6.62
N GLU A 31 -1.58 10.07 7.91
CA GLU A 31 -0.81 9.40 8.96
C GLU A 31 -1.08 7.88 9.01
N GLY A 32 -2.33 7.47 8.75
CA GLY A 32 -2.71 6.06 8.64
C GLY A 32 -1.95 5.27 7.56
N LEU A 33 -1.68 5.89 6.40
CA LEU A 33 -0.83 5.30 5.34
C LEU A 33 0.63 5.21 5.74
N ASN A 34 1.02 6.05 6.70
CA ASN A 34 2.38 6.16 7.17
C ASN A 34 2.66 5.28 8.41
N GLY A 35 1.63 4.85 9.12
CA GLY A 35 1.75 4.15 10.40
C GLY A 35 0.93 2.86 10.48
N GLN A 36 -0.10 2.88 11.35
CA GLN A 36 -0.83 1.71 11.82
C GLN A 36 -1.49 0.89 10.70
N HIS A 37 -2.10 1.50 9.69
CA HIS A 37 -2.82 0.73 8.67
C HIS A 37 -1.89 0.01 7.71
N SER A 38 -0.75 0.61 7.33
CA SER A 38 0.27 -0.10 6.56
C SER A 38 0.79 -1.32 7.32
N LEU A 39 0.96 -1.20 8.65
CA LEU A 39 1.37 -2.31 9.50
C LEU A 39 0.27 -3.37 9.58
N GLY A 40 -0.99 -2.97 9.73
CA GLY A 40 -2.14 -3.88 9.69
C GLY A 40 -2.23 -4.66 8.38
N MET A 41 -2.03 -3.99 7.25
CA MET A 41 -1.95 -4.63 5.94
C MET A 41 -0.78 -5.62 5.85
N ALA A 42 0.39 -5.27 6.36
CA ALA A 42 1.53 -6.19 6.44
C ALA A 42 1.23 -7.44 7.28
N HIS A 43 0.56 -7.29 8.43
CA HIS A 43 0.13 -8.43 9.24
C HIS A 43 -0.87 -9.33 8.51
N ARG A 44 -1.84 -8.74 7.80
CA ARG A 44 -2.81 -9.50 7.00
C ARG A 44 -2.12 -10.25 5.86
N LEU A 45 -1.20 -9.61 5.14
CA LEU A 45 -0.41 -10.24 4.08
C LEU A 45 0.45 -11.39 4.59
N LYS A 46 1.08 -11.21 5.77
CA LYS A 46 1.79 -12.30 6.45
C LYS A 46 0.86 -13.46 6.79
N GLY A 47 -0.34 -13.17 7.29
CA GLY A 47 -1.37 -14.18 7.58
C GLY A 47 -1.83 -14.98 6.35
N GLU A 48 -1.88 -14.33 5.19
CA GLU A 48 -2.12 -15.00 3.89
C GLU A 48 -0.90 -15.72 3.33
N GLY A 49 0.27 -15.63 3.98
CA GLY A 49 1.51 -16.20 3.48
C GLY A 49 2.10 -15.47 2.27
N THR A 50 1.72 -14.21 2.03
CA THR A 50 2.25 -13.41 0.92
C THR A 50 3.73 -13.07 1.19
N PRO A 51 4.66 -13.45 0.31
CA PRO A 51 6.06 -13.09 0.45
C PRO A 51 6.28 -11.58 0.27
N GLN A 52 7.27 -11.02 0.97
CA GLN A 52 7.69 -9.63 0.76
C GLN A 52 8.06 -9.35 -0.71
N ALA A 53 8.71 -10.30 -1.37
CA ALA A 53 9.11 -10.19 -2.77
C ALA A 53 7.93 -9.87 -3.69
N THR A 54 6.76 -10.46 -3.47
CA THR A 54 5.54 -10.20 -4.25
C THR A 54 5.10 -8.74 -4.16
N VAL A 55 5.17 -8.13 -2.97
CA VAL A 55 4.79 -6.71 -2.78
C VAL A 55 5.85 -5.78 -3.39
N LEU A 56 7.13 -6.17 -3.36
CA LEU A 56 8.21 -5.42 -4.01
C LEU A 56 8.11 -5.47 -5.54
N GLU A 57 7.77 -6.62 -6.11
CA GLU A 57 7.52 -6.78 -7.55
C GLU A 57 6.33 -5.94 -8.01
N LEU A 58 5.25 -5.91 -7.22
CA LEU A 58 4.12 -5.01 -7.42
C LEU A 58 4.55 -3.55 -7.41
N LEU A 59 5.29 -3.12 -6.38
CA LEU A 59 5.78 -1.74 -6.27
C LEU A 59 6.62 -1.35 -7.49
N GLU A 60 7.51 -2.23 -7.93
CA GLU A 60 8.37 -2.01 -9.10
C GLU A 60 7.55 -1.90 -10.39
N SER A 61 6.54 -2.76 -10.57
CA SER A 61 5.62 -2.68 -11.70
C SER A 61 4.88 -1.33 -11.73
N LEU A 62 4.39 -0.87 -10.57
CA LEU A 62 3.72 0.42 -10.44
C LEU A 62 4.66 1.60 -10.69
N ARG A 63 5.92 1.52 -10.21
CA ARG A 63 6.95 2.54 -10.48
C ARG A 63 7.24 2.66 -11.97
N LYS A 64 7.50 1.55 -12.66
CA LYS A 64 7.70 1.52 -14.13
C LYS A 64 6.51 2.08 -14.90
N ALA A 65 5.29 1.76 -14.47
CA ALA A 65 4.10 2.35 -15.06
C ALA A 65 4.03 3.86 -14.82
N SER A 66 4.39 4.33 -13.62
CA SER A 66 4.37 5.74 -13.23
C SER A 66 5.46 6.59 -13.90
N GLU A 67 6.66 6.05 -14.15
CA GLU A 67 7.76 6.78 -14.80
C GLU A 67 7.41 7.24 -16.21
N ARG A 68 6.56 6.50 -16.91
CA ARG A 68 6.02 6.87 -18.22
C ARG A 68 5.02 8.02 -18.16
N LEU A 69 4.58 8.40 -16.95
CA LEU A 69 3.39 9.20 -16.68
C LEU A 69 3.66 10.45 -15.84
N ILE A 70 4.77 10.48 -15.08
CA ILE A 70 5.14 11.61 -14.23
C ILE A 70 6.04 12.56 -15.05
N PRO A 71 5.55 13.74 -15.48
CA PRO A 71 6.44 14.77 -16.02
C PRO A 71 7.48 15.16 -14.95
N LYS A 72 8.71 15.48 -15.39
CA LYS A 72 9.84 15.83 -14.50
C LYS A 72 9.51 16.96 -13.51
N ASP A 73 8.55 17.83 -13.86
CA ASP A 73 7.98 18.86 -12.99
C ASP A 73 6.57 18.45 -12.55
N ALA A 74 6.52 17.63 -11.48
CA ALA A 74 5.29 17.00 -11.01
C ALA A 74 4.44 17.91 -10.11
N ASP A 75 4.04 19.09 -10.58
CA ASP A 75 3.07 19.89 -9.83
C ASP A 75 1.65 19.37 -10.09
N ASN A 76 1.14 18.62 -9.10
CA ASN A 76 -0.22 18.09 -8.96
C ASN A 76 -1.01 17.87 -10.26
N THR A 77 -0.42 17.16 -11.22
CA THR A 77 -0.99 17.05 -12.56
C THR A 77 -2.06 15.96 -12.57
N PRO A 78 -3.28 16.24 -13.08
CA PRO A 78 -4.30 15.21 -13.25
C PRO A 78 -3.81 14.06 -14.14
N LEU A 79 -4.07 12.82 -13.72
CA LEU A 79 -3.76 11.64 -14.51
C LEU A 79 -4.77 11.49 -15.64
N LYS A 80 -4.28 11.20 -16.85
CA LYS A 80 -5.13 10.86 -17.99
C LYS A 80 -5.70 9.45 -17.82
N GLU A 81 -6.79 9.15 -18.53
CA GLU A 81 -7.41 7.83 -18.48
C GLU A 81 -6.45 6.71 -18.88
N ALA A 82 -5.64 6.93 -19.93
CA ALA A 82 -4.59 5.99 -20.34
C ALA A 82 -3.57 5.72 -19.22
N SER A 83 -3.25 6.74 -18.41
CA SER A 83 -2.35 6.64 -17.25
C SER A 83 -2.96 5.77 -16.15
N ARG A 84 -4.24 6.00 -15.81
CA ARG A 84 -4.97 5.16 -14.84
C ARG A 84 -5.04 3.71 -15.29
N LYS A 85 -5.38 3.47 -16.56
CA LYS A 85 -5.45 2.13 -17.14
C LYS A 85 -4.09 1.41 -17.14
N ALA A 86 -2.99 2.14 -17.37
CA ALA A 86 -1.65 1.58 -17.29
C ALA A 86 -1.31 1.15 -15.85
N LEU A 87 -1.69 1.93 -14.83
CA LEU A 87 -1.52 1.57 -13.42
C LEU A 87 -2.38 0.36 -13.04
N GLU A 88 -3.64 0.31 -13.48
CA GLU A 88 -4.52 -0.85 -13.29
C GLU A 88 -3.92 -2.12 -13.90
N THR A 89 -3.35 -2.01 -15.10
CA THR A 89 -2.70 -3.12 -15.81
C THR A 89 -1.43 -3.56 -15.07
N ALA A 90 -0.59 -2.61 -14.65
CA ALA A 90 0.64 -2.88 -13.91
C ALA A 90 0.37 -3.61 -12.59
N TRP A 91 -0.67 -3.19 -11.86
CA TRP A 91 -1.11 -3.87 -10.64
C TRP A 91 -1.56 -5.31 -10.95
N SER A 92 -2.35 -5.48 -12.01
CA SER A 92 -2.94 -6.78 -12.37
C SER A 92 -1.90 -7.76 -12.93
N ALA A 93 -0.78 -7.28 -13.45
CA ALA A 93 0.30 -8.09 -14.02
C ALA A 93 1.25 -8.68 -12.97
N SER A 94 1.25 -8.13 -11.74
CA SER A 94 2.27 -8.42 -10.71
C SER A 94 1.69 -8.91 -9.38
N GLY A 95 0.37 -9.08 -9.28
CA GLY A 95 -0.27 -9.58 -8.07
C GLY A 95 -1.48 -10.49 -8.35
N PRO A 96 -1.93 -11.27 -7.36
CA PRO A 96 -3.19 -11.99 -7.45
C PRO A 96 -4.35 -11.01 -7.64
N THR A 97 -5.06 -11.14 -8.75
CA THR A 97 -6.24 -10.33 -9.11
C THR A 97 -7.52 -10.73 -8.35
N GLY A 98 -7.41 -11.69 -7.43
CA GLY A 98 -8.51 -12.31 -6.69
C GLY A 98 -8.87 -11.66 -5.35
N THR A 99 -9.53 -12.44 -4.47
CA THR A 99 -10.15 -12.03 -3.20
C THR A 99 -9.18 -11.81 -2.02
N GLY A 100 -7.87 -11.81 -2.26
CA GLY A 100 -6.86 -11.65 -1.20
C GLY A 100 -6.63 -10.19 -0.79
N VAL A 101 -5.79 -9.98 0.22
CA VAL A 101 -5.51 -8.65 0.80
C VAL A 101 -5.00 -7.63 -0.24
N LEU A 102 -4.17 -8.05 -1.20
CA LEU A 102 -3.71 -7.16 -2.29
C LEU A 102 -4.83 -6.81 -3.28
N GLY A 103 -5.81 -7.70 -3.46
CA GLY A 103 -6.99 -7.44 -4.28
C GLY A 103 -7.95 -6.44 -3.63
N GLU A 104 -8.18 -6.58 -2.32
CA GLU A 104 -8.93 -5.59 -1.53
C GLU A 104 -8.25 -4.22 -1.59
N LEU A 105 -6.93 -4.17 -1.40
CA LEU A 105 -6.16 -2.92 -1.45
C LEU A 105 -6.27 -2.27 -2.83
N ARG A 106 -6.14 -3.05 -3.91
CA ARG A 106 -6.31 -2.57 -5.28
C ARG A 106 -7.67 -1.90 -5.48
N ALA A 107 -8.74 -2.59 -5.08
CA ALA A 107 -10.12 -2.11 -5.26
C ALA A 107 -10.38 -0.81 -4.49
N ALA A 108 -9.78 -0.66 -3.31
CA ALA A 108 -9.94 0.55 -2.50
C ALA A 108 -9.04 1.71 -2.98
N VAL A 109 -7.82 1.43 -3.42
CA VAL A 109 -6.81 2.48 -3.66
C VAL A 109 -6.87 3.06 -5.07
N LEU A 110 -7.09 2.24 -6.10
CA LEU A 110 -7.03 2.71 -7.50
C LEU A 110 -8.07 3.79 -7.82
N PRO A 111 -9.33 3.74 -7.35
CA PRO A 111 -10.30 4.81 -7.57
C PRO A 111 -9.89 6.18 -6.97
N LEU A 112 -8.94 6.19 -6.04
CA LEU A 112 -8.44 7.39 -5.36
C LEU A 112 -7.27 8.04 -6.09
N VAL A 113 -6.67 7.37 -7.09
CA VAL A 113 -5.49 7.83 -7.82
C VAL A 113 -5.92 8.69 -9.00
N LYS A 114 -5.94 10.01 -8.79
CA LYS A 114 -6.48 10.99 -9.75
C LYS A 114 -5.43 11.93 -10.31
N ASP A 115 -4.32 12.12 -9.62
CA ASP A 115 -3.26 13.06 -9.92
C ASP A 115 -1.89 12.51 -9.46
N THR A 116 -0.82 13.24 -9.75
CA THR A 116 0.54 12.85 -9.37
C THR A 116 0.74 12.76 -7.85
N ARG A 117 0.03 13.55 -7.02
CA ARG A 117 0.17 13.52 -5.56
C ARG A 117 -0.48 12.29 -4.95
N THR A 118 -1.68 11.96 -5.39
CA THR A 118 -2.41 10.74 -5.00
C THR A 118 -1.68 9.48 -5.51
N LEU A 119 -1.09 9.52 -6.70
CA LEU A 119 -0.20 8.47 -7.19
C LEU A 119 1.03 8.29 -6.29
N ALA A 120 1.73 9.37 -5.94
CA ALA A 120 2.89 9.31 -5.04
C ALA A 120 2.51 8.76 -3.66
N ALA A 121 1.36 9.18 -3.12
CA ALA A 121 0.84 8.66 -1.85
C ALA A 121 0.51 7.16 -1.91
N MET A 122 -0.07 6.67 -3.01
CA MET A 122 -0.28 5.24 -3.23
C MET A 122 1.05 4.48 -3.26
N LEU A 123 2.03 4.93 -4.06
CA LEU A 123 3.33 4.27 -4.18
C LEU A 123 4.05 4.21 -2.82
N LEU A 124 4.03 5.32 -2.07
CA LEU A 124 4.57 5.37 -0.72
C LEU A 124 3.88 4.39 0.23
N HIS A 125 2.55 4.27 0.13
CA HIS A 125 1.79 3.34 0.96
C HIS A 125 2.16 1.88 0.67
N VAL A 126 2.21 1.49 -0.62
CA VAL A 126 2.63 0.13 -1.03
C VAL A 126 4.07 -0.15 -0.60
N GLU A 127 4.98 0.82 -0.76
CA GLU A 127 6.36 0.69 -0.29
C GLU A 127 6.46 0.45 1.22
N ARG A 128 5.67 1.17 2.02
CA ARG A 128 5.63 0.98 3.48
C ARG A 128 5.11 -0.39 3.85
N ILE A 129 4.04 -0.86 3.21
CA ILE A 129 3.51 -2.21 3.40
C ILE A 129 4.61 -3.24 3.13
N ALA A 130 5.34 -3.11 2.01
CA ALA A 130 6.43 -4.03 1.67
C ALA A 130 7.55 -4.02 2.74
N ARG A 131 7.96 -2.86 3.23
CA ARG A 131 8.99 -2.73 4.28
C ARG A 131 8.50 -3.37 5.59
N GLN A 132 7.29 -3.07 6.02
CA GLN A 132 6.70 -3.60 7.24
C GLN A 132 6.48 -5.11 7.15
N LEU A 133 6.06 -5.63 5.99
CA LEU A 133 5.94 -7.07 5.75
C LEU A 133 7.27 -7.78 5.96
N GLY A 134 8.37 -7.20 5.48
CA GLY A 134 9.72 -7.72 5.77
C GLY A 134 10.00 -7.79 7.27
N LEU A 135 9.75 -6.70 8.00
CA LEU A 135 9.99 -6.62 9.44
C LEU A 135 9.14 -7.61 10.25
N VAL A 136 7.86 -7.79 9.91
CA VAL A 136 6.99 -8.71 10.64
C VAL A 136 7.20 -10.17 10.22
N SER A 137 7.84 -10.43 9.08
CA SER A 137 8.09 -11.78 8.57
C SER A 137 9.46 -12.35 8.94
N THR A 138 10.40 -11.52 9.41
CA THR A 138 11.66 -12.03 9.98
C THR A 138 11.36 -12.80 11.26
N ALA A 139 11.77 -14.07 11.31
CA ALA A 139 11.74 -14.84 12.54
C ALA A 139 12.67 -14.18 13.59
N PRO A 140 12.30 -14.15 14.88
CA PRO A 140 13.24 -13.73 15.90
C PRO A 140 14.48 -14.62 15.85
N PRO A 141 15.68 -14.07 16.08
CA PRO A 141 16.88 -14.90 16.18
C PRO A 141 16.66 -15.98 17.24
N PRO A 142 17.18 -17.21 17.03
CA PRO A 142 17.08 -18.25 18.03
C PRO A 142 17.66 -17.74 19.34
N LEU A 143 16.90 -17.88 20.43
CA LEU A 143 17.41 -17.56 21.76
C LEU A 143 18.68 -18.38 22.00
N PRO A 144 19.74 -17.78 22.57
CA PRO A 144 20.92 -18.55 22.95
C PRO A 144 20.47 -19.68 23.87
N ARG A 145 20.84 -20.92 23.53
CA ARG A 145 20.60 -22.07 24.39
C ARG A 145 21.34 -21.81 25.71
N ALA A 146 20.59 -21.81 26.81
CA ALA A 146 21.13 -21.74 28.17
C ALA A 146 21.91 -23.01 28.51
#